data_AF-A0A4P7RZF8-F1
#
_entry.id   AF-A0A4P7RZF8-F1
#
_cell.length_a   1.000
_cell.length_b   1.000
_cell.length_c   1.000
_cell.angle_alpha   90.00
_cell.angle_beta   90.00
_cell.angle_gamma   90.00
#
_symmetry.space_group_name_H-M   'P 1'
#
loop_
_entity.id
_entity.type
_entity.pdbx_description
1 polymer ?
#
loop_
_entity_poly.entity_id
_entity_poly.type
_entity_poly.pdbx_seq_one_letter_code
_entity_poly.pdbx_strand_id
1 'polypeptide(L)'
;MRLALSLVSVFSLFPAVASAQAPADVADLVGARGAGGETQLLSRGYEARQSNVVRDQRFTFWWNARLNRCISVSTADGRYAAITSVPAENCGTGGSHAPAPAVDHDDREPEPGYRDPNSLVLVCYGAGTRPTVTSKPTYSWNPWTHKWEWSNQVGNSAQGFNSDVQIELFGNAGRIHLGSKMVPPFHSGGDNGWWDLDNLVVTRDRITASYRLNGMNKPKLTVDRRTGQISIAAQTNFSGQCDLGDWGAGTRRF
;
A
#
# COMPACT_ATOMS: atom_id res chain seq x y z
N MET A 1 -2.55 59.85 -20.06
CA MET A 1 -1.76 58.64 -19.76
C MET A 1 -2.68 57.65 -19.05
N ARG A 2 -3.15 56.59 -19.72
CA ARG A 2 -4.06 55.58 -19.13
C ARG A 2 -3.20 54.40 -18.67
N LEU A 3 -3.03 54.21 -17.36
CA LEU A 3 -2.37 53.04 -16.82
C LEU A 3 -3.31 51.83 -16.94
N ALA A 4 -2.92 50.83 -17.72
CA ALA A 4 -3.54 49.52 -17.74
C ALA A 4 -2.89 48.66 -16.64
N LEU A 5 -3.67 48.28 -15.62
CA LEU A 5 -3.25 47.28 -14.64
C LEU A 5 -3.47 45.88 -15.24
N SER A 6 -2.37 45.21 -15.58
CA SER A 6 -2.38 43.82 -16.01
C SER A 6 -2.53 42.90 -14.79
N LEU A 7 -3.68 42.21 -14.67
CA LEU A 7 -3.85 41.13 -13.70
C LEU A 7 -2.99 39.92 -14.13
N VAL A 8 -1.96 39.61 -13.35
CA VAL A 8 -1.21 38.36 -13.47
C VAL A 8 -1.93 37.29 -12.65
N SER A 9 -2.70 36.43 -13.31
CA SER A 9 -3.33 35.26 -12.70
C SER A 9 -2.28 34.19 -12.43
N VAL A 10 -1.93 34.00 -11.15
CA VAL A 10 -1.07 32.91 -10.68
C VAL A 10 -1.91 31.63 -10.64
N PHE A 11 -1.75 30.76 -11.65
CA PHE A 11 -2.30 29.41 -11.63
C PHE A 11 -1.44 28.54 -10.68
N SER A 12 -1.93 28.37 -9.46
CA SER A 12 -1.34 27.43 -8.49
C SER A 12 -1.50 26.00 -9.01
N LEU A 13 -0.42 25.42 -9.53
CA LEU A 13 -0.31 24.00 -9.86
C LEU A 13 -0.26 23.19 -8.56
N PHE A 14 -1.42 22.81 -8.02
CA PHE A 14 -1.48 21.79 -6.98
C PHE A 14 -1.12 20.44 -7.62
N PRO A 15 -0.09 19.72 -7.12
CA PRO A 15 0.20 18.40 -7.61
C PRO A 15 -0.97 17.48 -7.26
N ALA A 16 -1.66 16.96 -8.27
CA ALA A 16 -2.67 15.93 -8.10
C ALA A 16 -1.97 14.67 -7.59
N VAL A 17 -2.06 14.42 -6.29
CA VAL A 17 -1.72 13.13 -5.71
C VAL A 17 -2.77 12.15 -6.23
N ALA A 18 -2.41 11.35 -7.24
CA ALA A 18 -3.30 10.37 -7.82
C ALA A 18 -3.62 9.31 -6.75
N SER A 19 -4.81 9.41 -6.15
CA SER A 19 -5.36 8.34 -5.32
C SER A 19 -5.47 7.08 -6.19
N ALA A 20 -5.08 5.92 -5.67
CA ALA A 20 -5.21 4.65 -6.36
C ALA A 20 -6.70 4.22 -6.41
N GLN A 21 -7.49 4.92 -7.23
CA GLN A 21 -8.89 4.62 -7.46
C GLN A 21 -9.04 3.26 -8.15
N ALA A 22 -10.16 2.59 -7.89
CA ALA A 22 -10.51 1.35 -8.56
C ALA A 22 -10.41 1.53 -10.09
N PRO A 23 -9.80 0.60 -10.83
CA PRO A 23 -9.75 0.69 -12.28
C PRO A 23 -11.14 0.80 -12.89
N ALA A 24 -11.29 1.61 -13.94
CA ALA A 24 -12.59 1.97 -14.51
C ALA A 24 -13.45 0.75 -14.94
N ASP A 25 -12.83 -0.34 -15.36
CA ASP A 25 -13.46 -1.60 -15.76
C ASP A 25 -13.98 -2.44 -14.59
N VAL A 26 -13.64 -2.10 -13.34
CA VAL A 26 -14.09 -2.79 -12.13
C VAL A 26 -14.55 -1.84 -11.03
N ALA A 27 -14.53 -0.54 -11.25
CA ALA A 27 -14.90 0.47 -10.26
C ALA A 27 -16.37 0.34 -9.82
N ASP A 28 -17.25 -0.13 -10.71
CA ASP A 28 -18.65 -0.43 -10.44
C ASP A 28 -18.87 -1.59 -9.47
N LEU A 29 -17.85 -2.43 -9.26
CA LEU A 29 -17.91 -3.58 -8.34
C LEU A 29 -17.63 -3.19 -6.89
N VAL A 30 -17.18 -1.96 -6.62
CA VAL A 30 -17.03 -1.47 -5.24
C VAL A 30 -18.41 -1.43 -4.57
N GLY A 31 -18.54 -2.09 -3.43
CA GLY A 31 -19.79 -2.28 -2.69
C GLY A 31 -20.64 -3.49 -3.12
N ALA A 32 -20.29 -4.15 -4.23
CA ALA A 32 -20.98 -5.36 -4.68
C ALA A 32 -20.86 -6.49 -3.64
N ARG A 33 -21.86 -7.38 -3.58
CA ARG A 33 -21.74 -8.62 -2.78
C ARG A 33 -20.62 -9.48 -3.34
N GLY A 34 -19.80 -10.05 -2.48
CA GLY A 34 -18.59 -10.80 -2.86
C GLY A 34 -18.85 -11.86 -3.94
N ALA A 35 -19.87 -12.70 -3.77
CA ALA A 35 -20.23 -13.75 -4.73
C ALA A 35 -20.63 -13.19 -6.13
N GLY A 36 -21.35 -12.07 -6.15
CA GLY A 36 -21.75 -11.41 -7.40
C GLY A 36 -20.59 -10.67 -8.05
N GLY A 37 -19.77 -9.99 -7.24
CA GLY A 37 -18.56 -9.32 -7.69
C GLY A 37 -17.53 -10.29 -8.26
N GLU A 38 -17.39 -11.47 -7.68
CA GLU A 38 -16.47 -12.51 -8.14
C GLU A 38 -16.88 -13.05 -9.51
N THR A 39 -18.17 -13.35 -9.68
CA THR A 39 -18.72 -13.72 -10.99
C THR A 39 -18.44 -12.65 -12.04
N GLN A 40 -18.56 -11.37 -11.68
CA GLN A 40 -18.26 -10.24 -12.58
C GLN A 40 -16.77 -10.08 -12.88
N LEU A 41 -15.89 -10.31 -11.90
CA LEU A 41 -14.43 -10.29 -12.13
C LEU A 41 -14.03 -11.41 -13.09
N LEU A 42 -14.52 -12.63 -12.86
CA LEU A 42 -14.28 -13.78 -13.74
C LEU A 42 -14.78 -13.52 -15.17
N SER A 43 -16.00 -12.98 -15.34
CA SER A 43 -16.55 -12.67 -16.66
C SER A 43 -15.76 -11.57 -17.39
N ARG A 44 -15.11 -10.68 -16.65
CA ARG A 44 -14.22 -9.62 -17.17
C ARG A 44 -12.78 -10.10 -17.41
N GLY A 45 -12.51 -11.40 -17.22
CA GLY A 45 -11.22 -12.02 -17.49
C GLY A 45 -10.19 -11.84 -16.37
N TYR A 46 -10.64 -11.52 -15.16
CA TYR A 46 -9.79 -11.57 -13.97
C TYR A 46 -9.77 -12.99 -13.39
N GLU A 47 -8.59 -13.46 -13.04
CA GLU A 47 -8.35 -14.74 -12.39
C GLU A 47 -7.89 -14.51 -10.95
N ALA A 48 -8.50 -15.19 -9.99
CA ALA A 48 -8.07 -15.15 -8.60
C ALA A 48 -6.64 -15.70 -8.46
N ARG A 49 -5.84 -15.02 -7.66
CA ARG A 49 -4.49 -15.43 -7.25
C ARG A 49 -4.52 -15.76 -5.76
N GLN A 50 -3.53 -15.30 -5.00
CA GLN A 50 -3.51 -15.47 -3.56
C GLN A 50 -4.59 -14.64 -2.86
N SER A 51 -5.06 -15.15 -1.73
CA SER A 51 -5.88 -14.40 -0.80
C SER A 51 -5.34 -14.50 0.62
N ASN A 52 -5.54 -13.45 1.40
CA ASN A 52 -5.19 -13.38 2.82
C ASN A 52 -6.37 -12.83 3.61
N VAL A 53 -6.49 -13.25 4.87
CA VAL A 53 -7.44 -12.67 5.80
C VAL A 53 -6.64 -11.89 6.84
N VAL A 54 -7.00 -10.64 7.04
CA VAL A 54 -6.43 -9.76 8.05
C VAL A 54 -7.59 -9.19 8.85
N ARG A 55 -7.65 -9.57 10.13
CA ARG A 55 -8.81 -9.34 11.00
C ARG A 55 -10.10 -9.90 10.36
N ASP A 56 -11.09 -9.06 10.11
CA ASP A 56 -12.39 -9.35 9.52
C ASP A 56 -12.44 -9.08 8.00
N GLN A 57 -11.33 -8.64 7.40
CA GLN A 57 -11.23 -8.35 5.98
C GLN A 57 -10.46 -9.43 5.22
N ARG A 58 -10.99 -9.85 4.08
CA ARG A 58 -10.30 -10.74 3.13
C ARG A 58 -9.75 -9.93 1.97
N PHE A 59 -8.45 -10.03 1.73
CA PHE A 59 -7.77 -9.44 0.58
C PHE A 59 -7.48 -10.52 -0.44
N THR A 60 -8.09 -10.42 -1.62
CA THR A 60 -7.84 -11.33 -2.74
C THR A 60 -7.19 -10.57 -3.88
N PHE A 61 -6.09 -11.10 -4.41
CA PHE A 61 -5.43 -10.54 -5.58
C PHE A 61 -6.00 -11.18 -6.85
N TRP A 62 -6.16 -10.37 -7.88
CA TRP A 62 -6.73 -10.80 -9.15
C TRP A 62 -5.88 -10.34 -10.32
N TRP A 63 -5.64 -11.26 -11.25
CA TRP A 63 -4.83 -11.02 -12.43
C TRP A 63 -5.69 -10.98 -13.69
N ASN A 64 -5.52 -9.95 -14.51
CA ASN A 64 -6.06 -9.93 -15.87
C ASN A 64 -4.91 -9.96 -16.87
N ALA A 65 -4.73 -11.10 -17.55
CA ALA A 65 -3.64 -11.30 -18.50
C ALA A 65 -3.77 -10.39 -19.74
N ARG A 66 -5.01 -10.13 -20.19
CA ARG A 66 -5.28 -9.30 -21.36
C ARG A 66 -4.93 -7.83 -21.11
N LEU A 67 -5.23 -7.34 -19.90
CA LEU A 67 -4.95 -5.97 -19.48
C LEU A 67 -3.58 -5.81 -18.82
N ASN A 68 -2.83 -6.90 -18.65
CA ASN A 68 -1.58 -6.97 -17.88
C ASN A 68 -1.70 -6.29 -16.52
N ARG A 69 -2.79 -6.56 -15.79
CA ARG A 69 -3.17 -5.82 -14.59
C ARG A 69 -3.35 -6.73 -13.39
N CYS A 70 -2.76 -6.31 -12.28
CA CYS A 70 -3.02 -6.87 -10.97
C CYS A 70 -3.88 -5.90 -10.14
N ILE A 71 -4.91 -6.42 -9.50
CA ILE A 71 -5.72 -5.68 -8.53
C ILE A 71 -5.76 -6.41 -7.20
N SER A 72 -5.90 -5.68 -6.10
CA SER A 72 -6.26 -6.21 -4.80
C SER A 72 -7.70 -5.83 -4.48
N VAL A 73 -8.51 -6.82 -4.09
CA VAL A 73 -9.89 -6.64 -3.69
C VAL A 73 -9.99 -6.93 -2.20
N SER A 74 -10.34 -5.93 -1.41
CA SER A 74 -10.67 -6.10 0.01
C SER A 74 -12.16 -6.40 0.15
N THR A 75 -12.49 -7.49 0.81
CA THR A 75 -13.85 -7.94 1.09
C THR A 75 -14.10 -7.86 2.57
N ALA A 76 -15.11 -7.11 2.98
CA ALA A 76 -15.54 -6.96 4.36
C ALA A 76 -17.07 -7.01 4.42
N ASP A 77 -17.63 -7.62 5.46
CA ASP A 77 -19.09 -7.81 5.60
C ASP A 77 -19.74 -8.48 4.37
N GLY A 78 -19.00 -9.37 3.70
CA GLY A 78 -19.45 -10.05 2.48
C GLY A 78 -19.58 -9.15 1.24
N ARG A 79 -19.00 -7.95 1.26
CA ARG A 79 -19.00 -6.99 0.14
C ARG A 79 -17.60 -6.50 -0.20
N TYR A 80 -17.37 -6.10 -1.44
CA TYR A 80 -16.12 -5.48 -1.83
C TYR A 80 -16.02 -4.08 -1.22
N ALA A 81 -15.18 -3.93 -0.20
CA ALA A 81 -14.94 -2.68 0.47
C ALA A 81 -14.11 -1.74 -0.41
N ALA A 82 -13.06 -2.27 -1.05
CA ALA A 82 -12.26 -1.53 -2.01
C ALA A 82 -11.68 -2.44 -3.09
N ILE A 83 -11.39 -1.83 -4.23
CA ILE A 83 -10.64 -2.44 -5.33
C ILE A 83 -9.52 -1.47 -5.68
N THR A 84 -8.29 -1.95 -5.69
CA THR A 84 -7.11 -1.10 -5.88
C THR A 84 -6.16 -1.74 -6.89
N SER A 85 -5.65 -0.94 -7.82
CA SER A 85 -4.54 -1.35 -8.68
C SER A 85 -3.29 -1.57 -7.83
N VAL A 86 -2.66 -2.72 -8.01
CA VAL A 86 -1.35 -3.00 -7.41
C VAL A 86 -0.36 -3.38 -8.51
N PRO A 87 0.95 -3.23 -8.27
CA PRO A 87 1.95 -3.61 -9.27
C PRO A 87 1.80 -5.08 -9.70
N ALA A 88 2.06 -5.36 -10.98
CA ALA A 88 1.80 -6.66 -11.62
C ALA A 88 2.54 -7.81 -10.93
N GLU A 89 3.71 -7.54 -10.35
CA GLU A 89 4.56 -8.48 -9.62
C GLU A 89 3.84 -9.12 -8.43
N ASN A 90 2.81 -8.46 -7.90
CA ASN A 90 2.01 -8.97 -6.79
C ASN A 90 1.06 -10.11 -7.20
N CYS A 91 0.76 -10.29 -8.50
CA CYS A 91 -0.11 -11.38 -8.97
C CYS A 91 0.66 -12.60 -9.50
N GLY A 92 2.00 -12.58 -9.44
CA GLY A 92 2.86 -13.71 -9.82
C GLY A 92 3.01 -14.75 -8.71
N THR A 93 3.58 -15.91 -9.05
CA THR A 93 3.80 -17.05 -8.13
C THR A 93 4.84 -16.81 -7.02
N GLY A 94 5.35 -15.59 -6.86
CA GLY A 94 6.51 -15.27 -6.01
C GLY A 94 6.25 -14.24 -4.89
N GLY A 95 5.00 -13.83 -4.64
CA GLY A 95 4.66 -12.94 -3.53
C GLY A 95 4.93 -13.64 -2.19
N SER A 96 6.08 -13.35 -1.57
CA SER A 96 6.45 -13.90 -0.27
C SER A 96 5.47 -13.41 0.79
N HIS A 97 4.51 -14.25 1.19
CA HIS A 97 3.61 -13.97 2.30
C HIS A 97 4.44 -13.73 3.56
N ALA A 98 4.29 -12.57 4.18
CA ALA A 98 4.36 -12.54 5.62
C ALA A 98 2.99 -13.03 6.12
N PRO A 99 2.92 -14.06 6.98
CA PRO A 99 1.78 -14.17 7.87
C PRO A 99 1.60 -12.80 8.51
N ALA A 100 0.36 -12.29 8.58
CA ALA A 100 0.08 -11.21 9.50
C ALA A 100 0.69 -11.64 10.85
N PRO A 101 1.47 -10.79 11.53
CA PRO A 101 1.98 -11.16 12.84
C PRO A 101 0.80 -11.68 13.65
N ALA A 102 0.96 -12.83 14.31
CA ALA A 102 0.05 -13.20 15.38
C ALA A 102 0.07 -11.99 16.31
N VAL A 103 -1.01 -11.21 16.29
CA VAL A 103 -1.20 -10.16 17.26
C VAL A 103 -1.28 -10.93 18.56
N ASP A 104 -0.23 -10.84 19.38
CA ASP A 104 -0.35 -11.24 20.77
C ASP A 104 -1.53 -10.45 21.30
N HIS A 105 -2.63 -11.15 21.55
CA HIS A 105 -3.73 -10.63 22.34
C HIS A 105 -3.17 -10.49 23.76
N ASP A 106 -2.36 -9.45 24.00
CA ASP A 106 -2.13 -9.00 25.35
C ASP A 106 -3.50 -8.51 25.83
N ASP A 107 -4.19 -9.35 26.61
CA ASP A 107 -5.45 -9.08 27.30
C ASP A 107 -5.32 -7.96 28.36
N ARG A 108 -4.34 -7.05 28.18
CA ARG A 108 -4.27 -5.79 28.92
C ARG A 108 -5.43 -4.92 28.47
N GLU A 109 -6.37 -4.78 29.39
CA GLU A 109 -7.42 -3.79 29.38
C GLU A 109 -6.85 -2.44 28.85
N PRO A 110 -7.41 -1.87 27.77
CA PRO A 110 -6.88 -0.65 27.18
C PRO A 110 -6.80 0.44 28.26
N GLU A 111 -5.59 0.93 28.54
CA GLU A 111 -5.37 2.06 29.44
C GLU A 111 -6.36 3.20 29.10
N PRO A 112 -7.06 3.79 30.09
CA PRO A 112 -8.17 4.73 29.87
C PRO A 112 -7.79 6.07 29.21
N GLY A 113 -6.56 6.20 28.68
CA GLY A 113 -6.07 7.33 27.88
C GLY A 113 -6.63 7.40 26.46
N TYR A 114 -7.29 6.35 25.96
CA TYR A 114 -7.92 6.31 24.63
C TYR A 114 -9.32 6.96 24.62
N ARG A 115 -9.43 8.17 25.19
CA ARG A 115 -10.65 9.00 25.17
C ARG A 115 -10.42 10.40 24.61
N ASP A 116 -9.27 10.67 24.00
CA ASP A 116 -9.09 11.88 23.20
C ASP A 116 -9.86 11.70 21.87
N PRO A 117 -10.89 12.51 21.57
CA PRO A 117 -11.59 12.47 20.29
C PRO A 117 -10.68 12.73 19.08
N ASN A 118 -9.45 13.19 19.30
CA ASN A 118 -8.44 13.39 18.27
C ASN A 118 -7.42 12.24 18.16
N SER A 119 -7.60 11.15 18.93
CA SER A 119 -6.78 9.94 18.81
C SER A 119 -7.40 8.97 17.78
N LEU A 120 -6.55 8.40 16.92
CA LEU A 120 -6.98 7.54 15.83
C LEU A 120 -5.97 6.41 15.61
N VAL A 121 -6.45 5.17 15.57
CA VAL A 121 -5.63 4.03 15.15
C VAL A 121 -6.16 3.48 13.84
N LEU A 122 -5.26 3.24 12.89
CA LEU A 122 -5.55 2.63 11.59
C LEU A 122 -4.71 1.36 11.44
N VAL A 123 -5.36 0.30 10.98
CA VAL A 123 -4.67 -0.93 10.56
C VAL A 123 -4.88 -1.07 9.07
N CYS A 124 -3.79 -1.04 8.33
CA CYS A 124 -3.80 -1.06 6.88
C CYS A 124 -3.11 -2.31 6.36
N TYR A 125 -3.70 -2.93 5.34
CA TYR A 125 -3.08 -4.05 4.65
C TYR A 125 -3.08 -3.79 3.14
N GLY A 126 -1.99 -4.17 2.51
CA GLY A 126 -1.77 -3.82 1.11
C GLY A 126 -0.61 -4.56 0.49
N ALA A 127 -0.26 -4.09 -0.70
CA ALA A 127 0.83 -4.63 -1.48
C ALA A 127 1.70 -3.53 -2.06
N GLY A 128 2.93 -3.91 -2.34
CA GLY A 128 3.96 -3.01 -2.80
C GLY A 128 4.97 -3.70 -3.70
N THR A 129 5.96 -2.92 -4.11
CA THR A 129 7.13 -3.44 -4.83
C THR A 129 8.40 -2.93 -4.20
N ARG A 130 9.42 -3.78 -4.22
CA ARG A 130 10.79 -3.41 -3.87
C ARG A 130 11.72 -3.59 -5.06
N PRO A 131 12.66 -2.67 -5.29
CA PRO A 131 13.68 -2.85 -6.30
C PRO A 131 14.53 -4.08 -5.96
N THR A 132 14.81 -4.89 -6.97
CA THR A 132 15.73 -6.03 -6.87
C THR A 132 16.72 -5.99 -8.03
N VAL A 133 17.93 -6.49 -7.80
CA VAL A 133 18.92 -6.67 -8.85
C VAL A 133 18.94 -8.13 -9.22
N THR A 134 18.63 -8.45 -10.47
CA THR A 134 18.72 -9.82 -10.98
C THR A 134 19.99 -9.95 -11.81
N SER A 135 20.83 -10.93 -11.48
CA SER A 135 21.96 -11.33 -12.31
C SER A 135 21.62 -12.63 -13.04
N LYS A 136 21.52 -12.60 -14.37
CA LYS A 136 21.32 -13.79 -15.19
C LYS A 136 22.65 -14.18 -15.85
N PRO A 137 23.21 -15.37 -15.54
CA PRO A 137 24.39 -15.85 -16.25
C PRO A 137 23.97 -16.20 -17.69
N THR A 138 24.65 -15.60 -18.66
CA THR A 138 24.46 -15.84 -20.09
C THR A 138 25.72 -16.46 -20.68
N TYR A 139 25.56 -17.56 -21.40
CA TYR A 139 26.62 -18.18 -22.19
C TYR A 139 26.43 -17.77 -23.64
N SER A 140 27.41 -17.04 -24.19
CA SER A 140 27.45 -16.71 -25.61
C SER A 140 28.58 -17.48 -26.27
N TRP A 141 28.27 -18.20 -27.34
CA TRP A 141 29.31 -18.79 -28.18
C TRP A 141 30.04 -17.68 -28.93
N ASN A 142 31.35 -17.58 -28.74
CA ASN A 142 32.20 -16.69 -29.51
C ASN A 142 32.70 -17.44 -30.76
N PRO A 143 32.22 -17.08 -31.98
CA PRO A 143 32.55 -17.79 -33.20
C PRO A 143 34.00 -17.58 -33.66
N TRP A 144 34.68 -16.53 -33.19
CA TRP A 144 36.07 -16.25 -33.55
C TRP A 144 37.05 -17.04 -32.69
N THR A 145 36.75 -17.19 -31.40
CA THR A 145 37.59 -17.94 -30.46
C THR A 145 37.18 -19.41 -30.34
N HIS A 146 36.06 -19.79 -30.96
CA HIS A 146 35.43 -21.11 -30.84
C HIS A 146 35.29 -21.57 -29.38
N LYS A 147 34.84 -20.65 -28.50
CA LYS A 147 34.67 -20.91 -27.07
C LYS A 147 33.35 -20.34 -26.57
N TRP A 148 32.78 -21.03 -25.59
CA TRP A 148 31.68 -20.50 -24.79
C TRP A 148 32.22 -19.46 -23.82
N GLU A 149 31.71 -18.25 -23.91
CA GLU A 149 32.05 -17.16 -23.01
C GLU A 149 30.89 -16.92 -22.05
N TRP A 150 31.23 -16.85 -20.77
CA TRP A 150 30.28 -16.54 -19.73
C TRP A 150 30.25 -15.03 -19.50
N SER A 151 29.04 -14.48 -19.39
CA SER A 151 28.78 -13.10 -19.01
C SER A 151 27.62 -13.05 -18.01
N ASN A 152 27.57 -11.99 -17.21
CA ASN A 152 26.43 -11.70 -16.35
C ASN A 152 25.64 -10.54 -16.94
N GLN A 153 24.39 -10.79 -17.32
CA GLN A 153 23.44 -9.71 -17.56
C GLN A 153 22.83 -9.29 -16.23
N VAL A 154 23.21 -8.09 -15.78
CA VAL A 154 22.61 -7.44 -14.61
C VAL A 154 21.41 -6.64 -15.08
N GLY A 155 20.24 -6.94 -14.52
CA GLY A 155 19.00 -6.21 -14.78
C GLY A 155 18.39 -5.66 -13.49
N ASN A 156 17.83 -4.47 -13.55
CA ASN A 156 16.94 -3.95 -12.52
C ASN A 156 15.58 -4.63 -12.67
N SER A 157 15.07 -5.21 -11.59
CA SER A 157 13.75 -5.81 -11.51
C SER A 157 13.01 -5.27 -10.29
N ALA A 158 11.72 -5.57 -10.21
CA ALA A 158 10.91 -5.33 -9.03
C ALA A 158 10.41 -6.67 -8.48
N GLN A 159 10.35 -6.79 -7.16
CA GLN A 159 9.70 -7.91 -6.50
C GLN A 159 8.47 -7.40 -5.74
N GLY A 160 7.32 -8.01 -6.00
CA GLY A 160 6.09 -7.76 -5.27
C GLY A 160 6.14 -8.30 -3.85
N PHE A 161 5.50 -7.60 -2.92
CA PHE A 161 5.30 -8.05 -1.55
C PHE A 161 3.96 -7.54 -1.03
N ASN A 162 3.43 -8.22 -0.02
CA ASN A 162 2.29 -7.78 0.78
C ASN A 162 2.74 -7.56 2.23
N SER A 163 2.09 -6.62 2.92
CA SER A 163 2.44 -6.28 4.31
C SER A 163 1.29 -5.54 4.99
N ASP A 164 1.27 -5.62 6.31
CA ASP A 164 0.50 -4.75 7.18
C ASP A 164 1.29 -3.47 7.55
N VAL A 165 0.54 -2.43 7.91
CA VAL A 165 0.99 -1.15 8.43
C VAL A 165 0.00 -0.70 9.50
N GLN A 166 0.48 -0.29 10.67
CA GLN A 166 -0.35 0.32 11.70
C GLN A 166 0.02 1.78 11.86
N ILE A 167 -0.98 2.66 11.97
CA ILE A 167 -0.79 4.09 12.18
C ILE A 167 -1.53 4.48 13.45
N GLU A 168 -0.86 5.18 14.35
CA GLU A 168 -1.47 5.73 15.56
C GLU A 168 -1.28 7.24 15.57
N LEU A 169 -2.36 7.97 15.74
CA LEU A 169 -2.39 9.42 15.79
C LEU A 169 -2.86 9.86 17.17
N PHE A 170 -2.20 10.89 17.71
CA PHE A 170 -2.48 11.49 19.01
C PHE A 170 -2.47 13.01 18.84
N GLY A 171 -3.63 13.59 18.51
CA GLY A 171 -3.74 15.03 18.25
C GLY A 171 -2.90 15.46 17.05
N ASN A 172 -1.76 16.13 17.31
CA ASN A 172 -0.84 16.62 16.29
C ASN A 172 0.41 15.75 16.07
N ALA A 173 0.55 14.66 16.83
CA ALA A 173 1.64 13.70 16.70
C ALA A 173 1.10 12.35 16.21
N GLY A 174 2.00 11.49 15.74
CA GLY A 174 1.64 10.13 15.39
C GLY A 174 2.84 9.27 15.11
N ARG A 175 2.61 7.97 15.04
CA ARG A 175 3.62 6.95 14.75
C ARG A 175 3.08 5.91 13.79
N ILE A 176 3.99 5.24 13.10
CA ILE A 176 3.70 4.19 12.12
C ILE A 176 4.55 2.96 12.42
N HIS A 177 3.90 1.80 12.48
CA HIS A 177 4.54 0.50 12.50
C HIS A 177 4.48 -0.11 11.11
N LEU A 178 5.61 -0.64 10.64
CA LEU A 178 5.73 -1.23 9.32
C LEU A 178 5.95 -2.74 9.47
N GLY A 179 5.18 -3.53 8.74
CA GLY A 179 5.47 -4.96 8.64
C GLY A 179 6.87 -5.20 8.06
N SER A 180 7.47 -6.32 8.45
CA SER A 180 8.88 -6.66 8.20
C SER A 180 9.33 -6.57 6.73
N LYS A 181 8.42 -6.71 5.76
CA LYS A 181 8.73 -6.63 4.32
C LYS A 181 8.92 -5.20 3.80
N MET A 182 8.43 -4.21 4.55
CA MET A 182 8.54 -2.79 4.22
C MET A 182 9.78 -2.13 4.84
N VAL A 183 10.38 -2.76 5.85
CA VAL A 183 11.57 -2.27 6.53
C VAL A 183 12.81 -2.65 5.71
N PRO A 184 13.58 -1.68 5.18
CA PRO A 184 14.83 -1.99 4.47
C PRO A 184 15.83 -2.67 5.41
N PRO A 185 16.72 -3.55 4.91
CA PRO A 185 17.74 -4.19 5.77
C PRO A 185 18.65 -3.22 6.51
N PHE A 186 18.92 -2.05 5.90
CA PHE A 186 19.68 -0.96 6.51
C PHE A 186 18.75 0.23 6.78
N HIS A 187 18.33 0.34 8.02
CA HIS A 187 17.45 1.39 8.52
C HIS A 187 18.05 1.99 9.79
N SER A 188 17.73 3.25 10.10
CA SER A 188 18.20 3.92 11.32
C SER A 188 17.35 3.58 12.55
N GLY A 189 16.76 2.39 12.59
CA GLY A 189 15.86 1.97 13.67
C GLY A 189 14.54 2.76 13.72
N GLY A 190 13.67 2.22 14.54
CA GLY A 190 12.41 2.75 15.07
C GLY A 190 12.16 1.97 16.37
N ASP A 191 11.62 2.59 17.41
CA ASP A 191 11.48 1.93 18.72
C ASP A 191 10.52 0.74 18.61
N ASN A 192 11.03 -0.49 18.74
CA ASN A 192 10.25 -1.73 18.57
C ASN A 192 9.46 -1.79 17.24
N GLY A 193 10.02 -1.27 16.15
CA GLY A 193 9.35 -1.26 14.84
C GLY A 193 8.42 -0.08 14.59
N TRP A 194 8.44 0.94 15.45
CA TRP A 194 7.69 2.18 15.29
C TRP A 194 8.55 3.34 14.81
N TRP A 195 8.03 4.11 13.86
CA TRP A 195 8.63 5.36 13.40
C TRP A 195 7.69 6.52 13.68
N ASP A 196 8.24 7.65 14.14
CA ASP A 196 7.45 8.87 14.29
C ASP A 196 7.07 9.47 12.94
N LEU A 197 5.89 10.07 12.90
CA LEU A 197 5.36 10.78 11.75
C LEU A 197 5.81 12.24 11.78
N ASP A 198 6.57 12.62 10.76
CA ASP A 198 6.94 13.99 10.44
C ASP A 198 5.89 14.63 9.51
N ASN A 199 5.70 15.95 9.63
CA ASN A 199 4.80 16.72 8.76
C ASN A 199 3.37 16.15 8.73
N LEU A 200 2.88 15.66 9.88
CA LEU A 200 1.55 15.11 10.01
C LEU A 200 0.49 16.20 9.80
N VAL A 201 -0.40 15.95 8.84
CA VAL A 201 -1.59 16.76 8.57
C VAL A 201 -2.79 15.82 8.55
N VAL A 202 -3.74 16.08 9.45
CA VAL A 202 -5.00 15.35 9.55
C VAL A 202 -6.13 16.30 9.16
N THR A 203 -6.71 16.09 7.99
CA THR A 203 -7.92 16.77 7.53
C THR A 203 -9.11 15.84 7.63
N ARG A 204 -10.32 16.33 7.33
CA ARG A 204 -11.55 15.51 7.35
C ARG A 204 -11.53 14.39 6.32
N ASP A 205 -10.90 14.63 5.18
CA ASP A 205 -10.89 13.76 4.01
C ASP A 205 -9.56 13.01 3.84
N ARG A 206 -8.48 13.45 4.48
CA ARG A 206 -7.14 12.92 4.25
C ARG A 206 -6.26 12.96 5.48
N ILE A 207 -5.34 12.00 5.57
CA ILE A 207 -4.18 12.04 6.47
C ILE A 207 -2.95 12.02 5.58
N THR A 208 -2.03 12.94 5.80
CA THR A 208 -0.71 12.93 5.12
C THR A 208 0.37 13.03 6.16
N ALA A 209 1.45 12.28 5.98
CA ALA A 209 2.65 12.40 6.79
C ALA A 209 3.86 11.90 6.02
N SER A 210 5.03 12.08 6.60
CA SER A 210 6.27 11.44 6.21
C SER A 210 6.86 10.72 7.42
N TYR A 211 7.73 9.76 7.20
CA TYR A 211 8.53 9.16 8.27
C TYR A 211 9.94 8.91 7.74
N ARG A 212 10.91 8.77 8.64
CA ARG A 212 12.31 8.61 8.27
C ARG A 212 12.79 7.19 8.53
N LEU A 213 13.05 6.45 7.47
CA LEU A 213 13.68 5.13 7.56
C LEU A 213 15.20 5.23 7.73
N ASN A 214 15.84 6.22 7.10
CA ASN A 214 17.24 6.59 7.27
C ASN A 214 17.51 8.00 6.68
N GLY A 215 18.77 8.44 6.65
CA GLY A 215 19.14 9.78 6.16
C GLY A 215 18.76 10.09 4.70
N MET A 216 18.60 9.07 3.85
CA MET A 216 18.28 9.20 2.42
C MET A 216 16.84 8.77 2.08
N ASN A 217 16.22 7.93 2.91
CA ASN A 217 14.91 7.35 2.68
C ASN A 217 13.86 7.95 3.64
N LYS A 218 13.04 8.87 3.11
CA LYS A 218 11.93 9.52 3.81
C LYS A 218 10.60 9.29 3.09
N PRO A 219 9.96 8.12 3.29
CA PRO A 219 8.67 7.83 2.67
C PRO A 219 7.60 8.87 3.00
N LYS A 220 6.67 9.08 2.06
CA LYS A 220 5.47 9.87 2.26
C LYS A 220 4.25 8.96 2.26
N LEU A 221 3.40 9.09 3.27
CA LEU A 221 2.14 8.37 3.37
C LEU A 221 0.96 9.31 3.10
N THR A 222 -0.09 8.76 2.50
CA THR A 222 -1.38 9.41 2.31
C THR A 222 -2.48 8.38 2.57
N VAL A 223 -3.42 8.73 3.44
CA VAL A 223 -4.65 7.96 3.68
C VAL A 223 -5.84 8.80 3.26
N ASP A 224 -6.69 8.29 2.38
CA ASP A 224 -8.01 8.85 2.09
C ASP A 224 -8.98 8.37 3.18
N ARG A 225 -9.49 9.28 4.00
CA ARG A 225 -10.36 8.94 5.13
C ARG A 225 -11.78 8.60 4.71
N ARG A 226 -12.19 8.94 3.48
CA ARG A 226 -13.54 8.64 2.97
C ARG A 226 -13.60 7.22 2.44
N THR A 227 -12.53 6.78 1.80
CA THR A 227 -12.47 5.44 1.18
C THR A 227 -11.69 4.44 2.01
N GLY A 228 -10.83 4.89 2.94
CA GLY A 228 -9.90 4.06 3.69
C GLY A 228 -8.63 3.69 2.91
N GLN A 229 -8.43 4.19 1.70
CA GLN A 229 -7.25 3.82 0.89
C GLN A 229 -5.97 4.45 1.44
N ILE A 230 -4.89 3.67 1.47
CA ILE A 230 -3.55 4.15 1.81
C ILE A 230 -2.59 4.02 0.62
N SER A 231 -1.72 5.01 0.48
CA SER A 231 -0.54 4.96 -0.39
C SER A 231 0.69 5.41 0.39
N ILE A 232 1.79 4.68 0.24
CA ILE A 232 3.10 5.05 0.75
C ILE A 232 4.06 5.08 -0.44
N ALA A 233 4.62 6.26 -0.71
CA ALA A 233 5.56 6.49 -1.79
C ALA A 233 6.99 6.62 -1.24
N ALA A 234 7.90 5.78 -1.74
CA ALA A 234 9.32 5.78 -1.40
C ALA A 234 10.13 5.08 -2.50
N GLN A 235 11.29 4.49 -2.15
CA GLN A 235 11.94 3.50 -3.01
C GLN A 235 11.10 2.21 -3.15
N THR A 236 10.34 1.88 -2.10
CA THR A 236 9.31 0.86 -2.10
C THR A 236 7.94 1.55 -2.16
N ASN A 237 7.16 1.27 -3.19
CA ASN A 237 5.78 1.76 -3.24
C ASN A 237 4.89 0.76 -2.51
N PHE A 238 3.92 1.25 -1.75
CA PHE A 238 2.91 0.42 -1.10
C PHE A 238 1.53 1.06 -1.27
N SER A 239 0.52 0.24 -1.49
CA SER A 239 -0.87 0.68 -1.60
C SER A 239 -1.78 -0.39 -1.00
N GLY A 240 -2.80 0.06 -0.29
CA GLY A 240 -3.65 -0.84 0.48
C GLY A 240 -4.92 -0.20 0.97
N GLN A 241 -5.59 -0.90 1.88
CA GLN A 241 -6.82 -0.49 2.52
C GLN A 241 -6.61 -0.47 4.03
N CYS A 242 -7.04 0.61 4.67
CA CYS A 242 -7.08 0.78 6.11
C CYS A 242 -8.49 0.53 6.65
N ASP A 243 -8.54 -0.04 7.85
CA ASP A 243 -9.68 0.02 8.73
C ASP A 243 -9.33 0.82 9.99
N LEU A 244 -10.33 1.41 10.62
CA LEU A 244 -10.19 1.99 11.95
C LEU A 244 -9.97 0.85 12.94
N GLY A 245 -8.80 0.86 13.56
CA GLY A 245 -8.51 -0.06 14.65
C GLY A 245 -9.16 0.45 15.92
N ASP A 246 -10.33 -0.09 16.25
CA ASP A 246 -10.77 -0.05 17.64
C ASP A 246 -10.04 -1.19 18.38
N TRP A 247 -9.17 -0.85 19.32
CA TRP A 247 -8.48 -1.82 20.18
C TRP A 247 -9.37 -2.22 21.38
N GLY A 248 -10.48 -1.52 21.64
CA GLY A 248 -11.34 -1.73 22.82
C GLY A 248 -12.79 -2.14 22.53
N ALA A 249 -13.36 -1.84 21.37
CA ALA A 249 -14.74 -2.18 21.07
C ALA A 249 -14.88 -2.67 19.62
N GLY A 250 -15.27 -3.93 19.43
CA GLY A 250 -15.67 -4.41 18.12
C GLY A 250 -16.77 -3.49 17.54
N THR A 251 -16.52 -2.91 16.36
CA THR A 251 -17.37 -2.06 15.48
C THR A 251 -17.37 -0.54 15.74
N ARG A 252 -17.36 0.38 14.74
CA ARG A 252 -17.32 0.36 13.25
C ARG A 252 -16.98 1.77 12.70
N ARG A 253 -16.06 1.82 11.71
CA ARG A 253 -15.91 2.68 10.49
C ARG A 253 -16.13 4.20 10.53
N PHE A 254 -15.45 4.89 9.60
CA PHE A 254 -15.53 6.34 9.35
C PHE A 254 -16.95 6.83 9.02
#